data_AF-A0A9E5DU21-F1
#
_entry.id   AF-A0A9E5DU21-F1
#
_cell.length_a   1.000
_cell.length_b   1.000
_cell.length_c   1.000
_cell.angle_alpha   90.00
_cell.angle_beta   90.00
_cell.angle_gamma   90.00
#
_symmetry.space_group_name_H-M   'P 1'
#
loop_
_entity.id
_entity.type
_entity.pdbx_description
1 polymer ?
#
loop_
_entity_poly.entity_id
_entity_poly.type
_entity_poly.pdbx_seq_one_letter_code
_entity_poly.pdbx_strand_id
1 'polypeptide(L)'
;MARTVRISVLGTDMRLQTDDSDEFVQRVATAVNERAALIKQRGLPPPQLALFAALQLAEELERLRDAQTEVKAAEAQLRDSQAQLHDTLSQLRDTLSQLHDTHTQLGNAHTQLGNAHTQLQVENSQFRDANTELGDTNTELRDAISELSGAITELRAGNTELQDENSQHRAANTQIQDVNSQLRAANTELDGGATQLRGANSKLVDSHRQFRAQTAAQVRHFADEMLVQVRAISTSASRPDNHCQPRERDTP
;
A
#
# COMPACT_ATOMS: atom_id res chain seq x y z
N MET A 1 -28.53 -34.31 99.48
CA MET A 1 -29.05 -35.27 100.47
C MET A 1 -28.27 -34.98 101.73
N ALA A 2 -28.94 -34.46 102.76
CA ALA A 2 -28.28 -33.98 103.95
C ALA A 2 -27.47 -35.12 104.59
N ARG A 3 -26.18 -34.87 104.79
CA ARG A 3 -25.23 -35.78 105.40
C ARG A 3 -24.89 -35.28 106.80
N THR A 4 -24.56 -36.22 107.67
CA THR A 4 -24.16 -35.91 109.04
C THR A 4 -22.65 -35.71 109.11
N VAL A 5 -22.21 -34.47 109.30
CA VAL A 5 -20.80 -34.14 109.50
C VAL A 5 -20.56 -33.90 110.99
N ARG A 6 -19.50 -34.53 111.53
CA ARG A 6 -19.03 -34.26 112.90
C ARG A 6 -17.99 -33.15 112.85
N ILE A 7 -18.20 -32.11 113.65
CA ILE A 7 -17.23 -31.03 113.84
C ILE A 7 -17.04 -30.77 115.32
N SER A 8 -15.88 -30.26 115.70
CA SER A 8 -15.61 -29.75 117.04
C SER A 8 -15.50 -28.24 116.95
N VAL A 9 -16.36 -27.50 117.66
CA VAL A 9 -16.30 -26.03 117.72
C VAL A 9 -16.21 -25.61 119.17
N LEU A 10 -15.25 -24.75 119.51
CA LEU A 10 -15.04 -24.22 120.85
C LEU A 10 -14.86 -25.30 121.93
N GLY A 11 -14.38 -26.49 121.56
CA GLY A 11 -14.23 -27.64 122.44
C GLY A 11 -15.52 -28.46 122.65
N THR A 12 -16.56 -28.17 121.87
CA THR A 12 -17.83 -28.92 121.87
C THR A 12 -17.97 -29.69 120.56
N ASP A 13 -18.14 -31.00 120.66
CA ASP A 13 -18.41 -31.85 119.51
C ASP A 13 -19.89 -31.76 119.12
N MET A 14 -20.13 -31.42 117.86
CA MET A 14 -21.47 -31.25 117.30
C MET A 14 -21.64 -32.12 116.06
N ARG A 15 -22.88 -32.56 115.82
CA ARG A 15 -23.29 -33.24 114.59
C ARG A 15 -24.20 -32.29 113.82
N LEU A 16 -23.77 -31.89 112.63
CA LEU A 16 -24.55 -31.04 111.74
C LEU A 16 -25.11 -31.88 110.59
N GLN A 17 -26.38 -31.65 110.26
CA GLN A 17 -26.96 -32.12 109.01
C GLN A 17 -26.76 -31.03 107.97
N THR A 18 -26.04 -31.31 106.90
CA THR A 18 -25.77 -30.34 105.83
C THR A 18 -25.66 -31.01 104.47
N ASP A 19 -26.00 -30.26 103.43
CA ASP A 19 -25.76 -30.65 102.04
C ASP A 19 -24.38 -30.22 101.53
N ASP A 20 -23.65 -29.41 102.32
CA ASP A 20 -22.29 -28.96 102.01
C ASP A 20 -21.26 -30.09 102.16
N SER A 21 -20.12 -29.93 101.50
CA SER A 21 -19.05 -30.93 101.58
C SER A 21 -18.40 -30.98 102.96
N ASP A 22 -18.06 -32.18 103.42
CA ASP A 22 -17.36 -32.40 104.70
C ASP A 22 -16.11 -31.51 104.82
N GLU A 23 -15.36 -31.31 103.73
CA GLU A 23 -14.18 -30.44 103.68
C GLU A 23 -14.54 -28.96 103.90
N PHE A 24 -15.63 -28.47 103.30
CA PHE A 24 -16.09 -27.11 103.52
C PHE A 24 -16.52 -26.90 104.97
N VAL A 25 -17.33 -27.82 105.50
CA VAL A 25 -17.86 -27.76 106.86
C VAL A 25 -16.74 -27.84 107.90
N GLN A 26 -15.74 -28.69 107.66
CA GLN A 26 -14.51 -28.77 108.46
C GLN A 26 -13.69 -27.48 108.40
N ARG A 27 -13.47 -26.90 107.21
CA ARG A 27 -12.77 -25.62 107.08
C ARG A 27 -13.47 -24.48 107.81
N VAL A 28 -14.80 -24.39 107.71
CA VAL A 28 -15.60 -23.42 108.45
C VAL A 28 -15.46 -23.63 109.95
N ALA A 29 -15.56 -24.88 110.42
CA ALA A 29 -15.38 -25.19 111.84
C ALA A 29 -13.99 -24.79 112.36
N THR A 30 -12.93 -25.08 111.60
CA THR A 30 -11.56 -24.67 111.93
C THR A 30 -11.43 -23.14 111.97
N ALA A 31 -11.95 -22.43 110.97
CA ALA A 31 -11.91 -20.97 110.93
C ALA A 31 -12.67 -20.32 112.11
N VAL A 32 -13.83 -20.90 112.48
CA VAL A 32 -14.61 -20.46 113.65
C VAL A 32 -13.81 -20.68 114.94
N ASN A 33 -13.12 -21.82 115.07
CA ASN A 33 -12.27 -22.10 116.23
C ASN A 33 -11.09 -21.14 116.36
N GLU A 34 -10.36 -20.89 115.26
CA GLU A 34 -9.23 -19.96 115.21
C GLU A 34 -9.68 -18.55 115.61
N ARG A 35 -10.79 -18.06 115.04
CA ARG A 35 -11.35 -16.75 115.39
C ARG A 35 -11.80 -16.69 116.84
N ALA A 36 -12.49 -17.72 117.31
CA ALA A 36 -12.97 -17.73 118.67
C ALA A 36 -11.82 -17.79 119.70
N ALA A 37 -10.68 -18.39 119.35
CA ALA A 37 -9.46 -18.35 120.16
C ALA A 37 -8.85 -16.93 120.22
N LEU A 38 -8.75 -16.23 119.08
CA LEU A 38 -8.28 -14.84 119.02
C LEU A 38 -9.20 -13.88 119.79
N ILE A 39 -10.50 -14.14 119.75
CA ILE A 39 -11.52 -13.34 120.42
C ILE A 39 -11.48 -13.56 121.95
N LYS A 40 -11.25 -14.80 122.42
CA LYS A 40 -11.07 -15.13 123.84
C LYS A 40 -9.86 -14.43 124.48
N GLN A 41 -8.78 -14.19 123.74
CA GLN A 41 -7.59 -13.49 124.25
C GLN A 41 -7.84 -12.02 124.64
N ARG A 42 -8.96 -11.43 124.22
CA ARG A 42 -9.29 -10.02 124.48
C ARG A 42 -9.99 -9.77 125.83
N GLY A 43 -10.38 -10.82 126.57
CA GLY A 43 -10.92 -10.69 127.94
C GLY A 43 -12.26 -9.97 128.09
N LEU A 44 -13.04 -9.84 127.01
CA LEU A 44 -14.33 -9.14 126.99
C LEU A 44 -15.46 -10.00 127.58
N PRO A 45 -16.48 -9.40 128.24
CA PRO A 45 -17.65 -10.13 128.73
C PRO A 45 -18.46 -10.74 127.56
N PRO A 46 -19.18 -11.87 127.78
CA PRO A 46 -19.83 -12.65 126.70
C PRO A 46 -20.71 -11.86 125.71
N PRO A 47 -21.51 -10.85 126.12
CA PRO A 47 -22.31 -10.05 125.19
C PRO A 47 -21.47 -9.20 124.22
N GLN A 48 -20.32 -8.66 124.69
CA GLN A 48 -19.42 -7.86 123.86
C GLN A 48 -18.63 -8.75 122.88
N LEU A 49 -18.36 -9.99 123.28
CA LEU A 49 -17.71 -11.00 122.45
C LEU A 49 -18.55 -11.38 121.23
N ALA A 50 -19.85 -11.61 121.44
CA ALA A 50 -20.80 -11.92 120.39
C ALA A 50 -20.96 -10.77 119.39
N LEU A 51 -21.03 -9.53 119.89
CA LEU A 51 -21.10 -8.33 119.05
C LEU A 51 -19.84 -8.18 118.19
N PHE A 52 -18.65 -8.40 118.76
CA PHE A 52 -17.39 -8.31 118.02
C PHE A 52 -17.30 -9.36 116.89
N ALA A 53 -17.67 -10.61 117.17
CA ALA A 53 -17.71 -11.66 116.14
C ALA A 53 -18.71 -11.33 115.01
N ALA A 54 -19.88 -10.78 115.34
CA ALA A 54 -20.87 -10.36 114.36
C ALA A 54 -20.37 -9.21 113.48
N LEU A 55 -19.65 -8.24 114.04
CA LEU A 55 -19.06 -7.12 113.29
C LEU A 55 -17.97 -7.59 112.32
N GLN A 56 -17.11 -8.52 112.74
CA GLN A 56 -16.08 -9.09 111.85
C GLN A 56 -16.69 -9.89 110.69
N LEU A 57 -17.74 -10.67 110.96
CA LEU A 57 -18.46 -11.39 109.91
C LEU A 57 -19.12 -10.42 108.94
N ALA A 58 -19.71 -9.32 109.43
CA ALA A 58 -20.29 -8.29 108.59
C ALA A 58 -19.22 -7.64 107.67
N GLU A 59 -18.05 -7.30 108.20
CA GLU A 59 -16.92 -6.74 107.42
C GLU A 59 -16.46 -7.69 106.30
N GLU A 60 -16.38 -8.99 106.58
CA GLU A 60 -16.00 -9.98 105.57
C GLU A 60 -17.06 -10.22 104.50
N LEU A 61 -18.34 -10.16 104.88
CA LEU A 61 -19.44 -10.21 103.93
C LEU A 61 -19.44 -8.97 103.03
N GLU A 62 -19.10 -7.80 103.56
CA GLU A 62 -18.91 -6.60 102.75
C GLU A 62 -17.71 -6.75 101.80
N ARG A 63 -16.55 -7.21 102.28
CA ARG A 63 -15.39 -7.49 101.41
C ARG A 63 -15.71 -8.50 100.30
N LEU A 64 -16.48 -9.55 100.61
CA LEU A 64 -16.89 -10.55 99.62
C LEU A 64 -17.86 -9.97 98.60
N ARG A 65 -18.76 -9.07 99.03
CA ARG A 65 -19.63 -8.33 98.12
C ARG A 65 -18.82 -7.44 97.19
N ASP A 66 -17.84 -6.71 97.71
CA ASP A 66 -16.95 -5.86 96.90
C ASP A 66 -16.18 -6.70 95.88
N ALA A 67 -15.55 -7.79 96.32
CA ALA A 67 -14.86 -8.73 95.42
C ALA A 67 -15.80 -9.30 94.35
N GLN A 68 -17.05 -9.61 94.69
CA GLN A 68 -18.04 -10.06 93.72
C GLN A 68 -18.38 -8.98 92.69
N THR A 69 -18.44 -7.70 93.10
CA THR A 69 -18.64 -6.59 92.15
C THR A 69 -17.44 -6.39 91.23
N GLU A 70 -16.22 -6.53 91.74
CA GLU A 70 -15.00 -6.44 90.94
C GLU A 70 -14.92 -7.57 89.90
N VAL A 71 -15.25 -8.81 90.28
CA VAL A 71 -15.31 -9.94 89.33
C VAL A 71 -16.32 -9.68 88.21
N LYS A 72 -17.52 -9.19 88.56
CA LYS A 72 -18.54 -8.85 87.54
C LYS A 72 -18.07 -7.74 86.60
N ALA A 73 -17.34 -6.74 87.11
CA ALA A 73 -16.76 -5.69 86.29
C ALA A 73 -15.68 -6.24 85.35
N ALA A 74 -14.81 -7.13 85.85
CA ALA A 74 -13.78 -7.79 85.05
C ALA A 74 -14.38 -8.69 83.95
N GLU A 75 -15.46 -9.44 84.25
CA GLU A 75 -16.19 -10.23 83.26
C GLU A 75 -16.79 -9.36 82.15
N ALA A 76 -17.34 -8.19 82.49
CA ALA A 76 -17.87 -7.25 81.51
C ALA A 76 -16.74 -6.73 80.60
N GLN A 77 -15.61 -6.31 81.18
CA GLN A 77 -14.45 -5.85 80.40
C GLN A 77 -13.89 -6.94 79.47
N LEU A 78 -13.90 -8.20 79.90
CA LEU A 78 -13.48 -9.32 79.06
C LEU A 78 -14.43 -9.52 77.88
N ARG A 79 -15.75 -9.46 78.10
CA ARG A 79 -16.74 -9.55 77.01
C ARG A 79 -16.59 -8.41 76.01
N ASP A 80 -16.38 -7.19 76.49
CA ASP A 80 -16.17 -6.01 75.63
C ASP A 80 -14.89 -6.19 74.79
N SER A 81 -13.81 -6.68 75.41
CA SER A 81 -12.55 -6.97 74.72
C SER A 81 -12.69 -8.09 73.68
N GLN A 82 -13.49 -9.13 73.97
CA GLN A 82 -13.80 -10.20 73.01
C GLN A 82 -14.61 -9.69 71.82
N ALA A 83 -15.59 -8.83 72.05
CA ALA A 83 -16.35 -8.17 70.98
C ALA A 83 -15.44 -7.32 70.09
N GLN A 84 -14.56 -6.49 70.69
CA GLN A 84 -13.59 -5.68 69.94
C GLN A 84 -12.62 -6.52 69.10
N LEU A 85 -12.15 -7.65 69.63
CA LEU A 85 -11.31 -8.58 68.87
C LEU A 85 -12.07 -9.20 67.70
N HIS A 86 -13.32 -9.61 67.90
CA HIS A 86 -14.15 -10.16 66.84
C HIS A 86 -14.38 -9.14 65.71
N ASP A 87 -14.70 -7.89 66.06
CA ASP A 87 -14.90 -6.81 65.09
C ASP A 87 -13.61 -6.53 64.30
N THR A 88 -12.47 -6.49 64.99
CA THR A 88 -11.15 -6.29 64.36
C THR A 88 -10.81 -7.43 63.39
N LEU A 89 -11.10 -8.69 63.77
CA LEU A 89 -10.90 -9.85 62.90
C LEU A 89 -11.80 -9.80 61.66
N SER A 90 -13.04 -9.32 61.80
CA SER A 90 -13.94 -9.11 60.66
C SER A 90 -13.37 -8.06 59.71
N GLN A 91 -12.96 -6.90 60.23
CA GLN A 91 -12.36 -5.83 59.42
C GLN A 91 -11.08 -6.28 58.69
N LEU A 92 -10.25 -7.08 59.36
CA LEU A 92 -9.05 -7.65 58.74
C LEU A 92 -9.41 -8.60 57.60
N ARG A 93 -10.41 -9.46 57.76
CA ARG A 93 -10.88 -10.36 56.71
C ARG A 93 -11.40 -9.58 55.50
N ASP A 94 -12.19 -8.53 55.73
CA ASP A 94 -12.73 -7.69 54.66
C ASP A 94 -11.59 -6.99 53.90
N THR A 95 -10.61 -6.46 54.63
CA THR A 95 -9.43 -5.82 54.04
C THR A 95 -8.60 -6.80 53.21
N LEU A 96 -8.40 -8.04 53.69
CA LEU A 96 -7.71 -9.09 52.94
C LEU A 96 -8.44 -9.46 51.65
N SER A 97 -9.77 -9.52 51.69
CA SER A 97 -10.59 -9.76 50.49
C SER A 97 -10.40 -8.63 49.47
N GLN A 98 -10.47 -7.37 49.91
CA GLN A 98 -10.26 -6.21 49.04
C GLN A 98 -8.85 -6.19 48.44
N LEU A 99 -7.83 -6.57 49.22
CA LEU A 99 -6.45 -6.67 48.73
C LEU A 99 -6.32 -7.77 47.66
N HIS A 100 -6.98 -8.91 47.85
CA HIS A 100 -6.99 -9.99 46.87
C HIS A 100 -7.67 -9.55 45.55
N ASP A 101 -8.80 -8.87 45.65
CA ASP A 101 -9.54 -8.39 44.48
C ASP A 101 -8.74 -7.34 43.70
N THR A 102 -8.13 -6.39 44.41
CA THR A 102 -7.27 -5.37 43.77
C THR A 102 -6.03 -5.99 43.13
N HIS A 103 -5.42 -7.01 43.75
CA HIS A 103 -4.31 -7.74 43.15
C HIS A 103 -4.73 -8.46 41.85
N THR A 104 -5.90 -9.09 41.85
CA THR A 104 -6.47 -9.75 40.67
C THR A 104 -6.74 -8.74 39.55
N GLN A 105 -7.33 -7.59 39.87
CA GLN A 105 -7.56 -6.50 38.91
C GLN A 105 -6.26 -5.98 38.30
N LEU A 106 -5.22 -5.81 39.12
CA LEU A 106 -3.91 -5.38 38.65
C LEU A 106 -3.27 -6.40 37.70
N GLY A 107 -3.37 -7.70 38.00
CA GLY A 107 -2.89 -8.76 37.12
C GLY A 107 -3.60 -8.78 35.76
N ASN A 108 -4.92 -8.57 35.77
CA ASN A 108 -5.71 -8.46 34.54
C ASN A 108 -5.30 -7.23 33.71
N ALA A 109 -5.15 -6.08 34.36
CA ALA A 109 -4.71 -4.84 33.69
C ALA A 109 -3.30 -4.99 33.09
N HIS A 110 -2.37 -5.65 33.80
CA HIS A 110 -1.04 -5.93 33.29
C HIS A 110 -1.07 -6.82 32.04
N THR A 111 -1.90 -7.86 32.05
CA THR A 111 -2.10 -8.75 30.90
C THR A 111 -2.68 -7.99 29.70
N GLN A 112 -3.70 -7.15 29.92
CA GLN A 112 -4.29 -6.32 28.87
C GLN A 112 -3.26 -5.35 28.26
N LEU A 113 -2.44 -4.72 29.09
CA LEU A 113 -1.39 -3.82 28.64
C LEU A 113 -0.31 -4.57 27.82
N GLY A 114 0.07 -5.78 28.24
CA GLY A 114 0.97 -6.65 27.49
C GLY A 114 0.42 -6.98 26.10
N ASN A 115 -0.84 -7.40 26.02
CA ASN A 115 -1.51 -7.71 24.75
C ASN A 115 -1.59 -6.49 23.82
N ALA A 116 -1.98 -5.33 24.36
CA ALA A 116 -2.04 -4.08 23.59
C ALA A 116 -0.66 -3.67 23.07
N HIS A 117 0.39 -3.85 23.87
CA HIS A 117 1.76 -3.58 23.45
C HIS A 117 2.20 -4.49 22.29
N THR A 118 1.92 -5.79 22.37
CA THR A 118 2.21 -6.73 21.27
C THR A 118 1.44 -6.36 20.00
N GLN A 119 0.16 -6.01 20.12
CA GLN A 119 -0.64 -5.58 18.97
C GLN A 119 -0.06 -4.33 18.30
N LEU A 120 0.32 -3.31 19.08
CA LEU A 120 0.98 -2.11 18.55
C LEU A 120 2.31 -2.41 17.84
N GLN A 121 3.10 -3.37 18.33
CA GLN A 121 4.33 -3.77 17.65
C GLN A 121 4.04 -4.40 16.28
N VAL A 122 3.02 -5.26 16.19
CA VAL A 122 2.60 -5.88 14.91
C VAL A 122 2.12 -4.82 13.93
N GLU A 123 1.25 -3.91 14.36
CA GLU A 123 0.74 -2.82 13.52
C GLU A 123 1.86 -1.89 13.04
N ASN A 124 2.86 -1.59 13.89
CA ASN A 124 4.02 -0.78 13.51
C ASN A 124 4.90 -1.49 12.46
N SER A 125 5.06 -2.82 12.56
CA SER A 125 5.77 -3.60 11.54
C SER A 125 5.03 -3.53 10.21
N GLN A 126 3.72 -3.76 10.20
CA GLN A 126 2.89 -3.67 8.99
C GLN A 126 2.96 -2.28 8.35
N PHE A 127 2.96 -1.23 9.16
CA PHE A 127 3.11 0.14 8.66
C PHE A 127 4.47 0.38 8.00
N ARG A 128 5.56 -0.16 8.57
CA ARG A 128 6.89 -0.07 7.95
C ARG A 128 6.95 -0.81 6.63
N ASP A 129 6.41 -2.02 6.59
CA ASP A 129 6.39 -2.85 5.37
C ASP A 129 5.62 -2.14 4.25
N ALA A 130 4.43 -1.61 4.56
CA ALA A 130 3.63 -0.82 3.61
C ALA A 130 4.35 0.44 3.12
N ASN A 131 5.10 1.11 4.00
CA ASN A 131 5.86 2.30 3.62
C ASN A 131 7.07 1.96 2.72
N THR A 132 7.69 0.81 2.91
CA THR A 132 8.72 0.29 1.99
C THR A 132 8.11 -0.04 0.62
N GLU A 133 6.99 -0.75 0.57
CA GLU A 133 6.30 -1.09 -0.69
C GLU A 133 5.89 0.17 -1.47
N LEU A 134 5.43 1.21 -0.78
CA LEU A 134 5.11 2.50 -1.39
C LEU A 134 6.38 3.18 -1.94
N GLY A 135 7.51 3.07 -1.25
CA GLY A 135 8.80 3.56 -1.73
C GLY A 135 9.26 2.88 -3.01
N ASP A 136 9.14 1.55 -3.07
CA ASP A 136 9.48 0.75 -4.24
C ASP A 136 8.58 1.09 -5.43
N THR A 137 7.26 1.13 -5.21
CA THR A 137 6.27 1.52 -6.24
C THR A 137 6.54 2.92 -6.81
N ASN A 138 6.94 3.86 -5.96
CA ASN A 138 7.26 5.22 -6.41
C ASN A 138 8.57 5.27 -7.21
N THR A 139 9.50 4.35 -6.96
CA THR A 139 10.73 4.20 -7.76
C THR A 139 10.39 3.63 -9.13
N GLU A 140 9.61 2.55 -9.18
CA GLU A 140 9.14 1.95 -10.43
C GLU A 140 8.37 2.95 -11.31
N LEU A 141 7.51 3.77 -10.69
CA LEU A 141 6.78 4.81 -11.40
C LEU A 141 7.71 5.87 -12.03
N ARG A 142 8.77 6.28 -11.30
CA ARG A 142 9.75 7.24 -11.84
C ARG A 142 10.52 6.65 -13.02
N ASP A 143 10.90 5.38 -12.92
CA ASP A 143 11.60 4.68 -14.00
C ASP A 143 10.71 4.57 -15.24
N ALA A 144 9.45 4.17 -15.08
CA ALA A 144 8.47 4.11 -16.17
C ALA A 144 8.22 5.48 -16.84
N ILE A 145 8.18 6.57 -16.05
CA ILE A 145 8.07 7.93 -16.60
C ILE A 145 9.32 8.31 -17.41
N SER A 146 10.50 7.91 -16.96
CA SER A 146 11.77 8.13 -17.66
C SER A 146 11.79 7.37 -19.00
N GLU A 147 11.42 6.09 -18.98
CA GLU A 147 11.32 5.27 -20.19
C GLU A 147 10.32 5.85 -21.21
N LEU A 148 9.13 6.25 -20.75
CA LEU A 148 8.13 6.89 -21.61
C LEU A 148 8.65 8.19 -22.23
N SER A 149 9.38 8.99 -21.46
CA SER A 149 9.99 10.23 -21.94
C SER A 149 11.06 9.98 -23.01
N GLY A 150 11.86 8.91 -22.83
CA GLY A 150 12.80 8.42 -23.83
C GLY A 150 12.09 8.01 -25.12
N ALA A 151 11.07 7.15 -25.02
CA ALA A 151 10.29 6.69 -26.18
C ALA A 151 9.62 7.83 -26.94
N ILE A 152 9.09 8.84 -26.24
CA ILE A 152 8.53 10.05 -26.87
C ILE A 152 9.60 10.82 -27.67
N THR A 153 10.82 10.89 -27.15
CA THR A 153 11.94 11.57 -27.82
C THR A 153 12.35 10.83 -29.09
N GLU A 154 12.45 9.51 -29.04
CA GLU A 154 12.74 8.66 -30.20
C GLU A 154 11.65 8.77 -31.28
N LEU A 155 10.37 8.73 -30.87
CA LEU A 155 9.24 8.93 -31.78
C LEU A 155 9.30 10.28 -32.49
N ARG A 156 9.65 11.35 -31.77
CA ARG A 156 9.82 12.68 -32.37
C ARG A 156 10.95 12.70 -33.38
N ALA A 157 12.10 12.10 -33.05
CA ALA A 157 13.23 12.02 -33.95
C ALA A 157 12.88 11.25 -35.24
N GLY A 158 12.26 10.08 -35.12
CA GLY A 158 11.83 9.29 -36.28
C GLY A 158 10.78 10.01 -37.13
N ASN A 159 9.87 10.78 -36.52
CA ASN A 159 8.91 11.58 -37.27
C ASN A 159 9.58 12.73 -38.05
N THR A 160 10.63 13.34 -37.50
CA THR A 160 11.44 14.33 -38.22
C THR A 160 12.17 13.69 -39.40
N GLU A 161 12.79 12.53 -39.20
CA GLU A 161 13.49 11.80 -40.27
C GLU A 161 12.53 11.44 -41.43
N LEU A 162 11.33 10.93 -41.11
CA LEU A 162 10.30 10.66 -42.11
C LEU A 162 9.83 11.91 -42.87
N GLN A 163 9.76 13.07 -42.20
CA GLN A 163 9.42 14.33 -42.87
C GLN A 163 10.51 14.77 -43.85
N ASP A 164 11.77 14.60 -43.47
CA ASP A 164 12.92 14.90 -44.32
C ASP A 164 12.97 13.97 -45.54
N GLU A 165 12.82 12.66 -45.34
CA GLU A 165 12.74 11.67 -46.42
C GLU A 165 11.59 11.96 -47.38
N ASN A 166 10.39 12.28 -46.87
CA ASN A 166 9.24 12.62 -47.70
C ASN A 166 9.50 13.90 -48.53
N SER A 167 10.22 14.87 -47.96
CA SER A 167 10.63 16.08 -48.67
C SER A 167 11.62 15.78 -49.79
N GLN A 168 12.60 14.89 -49.54
CA GLN A 168 13.54 14.42 -50.56
C GLN A 168 12.82 13.66 -51.68
N HIS A 169 11.89 12.77 -51.33
CA HIS A 169 11.07 12.05 -52.31
C HIS A 169 10.25 12.99 -53.20
N ARG A 170 9.64 14.03 -52.62
CA ARG A 170 8.92 15.06 -53.39
C ARG A 170 9.84 15.78 -54.36
N ALA A 171 11.03 16.18 -53.92
CA ALA A 171 12.01 16.84 -54.77
C ALA A 171 12.46 15.94 -55.94
N ALA A 172 12.76 14.68 -55.67
CA ALA A 172 13.11 13.69 -56.70
C ALA A 172 11.96 13.50 -57.72
N ASN A 173 10.71 13.47 -57.24
CA ASN A 173 9.54 13.33 -58.11
C ASN A 173 9.37 14.54 -59.04
N THR A 174 9.60 15.76 -58.53
CA THR A 174 9.63 16.97 -59.35
C THR A 174 10.71 16.89 -60.43
N GLN A 175 11.92 16.45 -60.08
CA GLN A 175 13.02 16.29 -61.05
C GLN A 175 12.67 15.28 -62.15
N ILE A 176 12.01 14.17 -61.80
CA ILE A 176 11.53 13.19 -62.79
C ILE A 176 10.48 13.81 -63.73
N GLN A 177 9.56 14.63 -63.21
CA GLN A 177 8.56 15.33 -64.02
C GLN A 177 9.21 16.33 -65.00
N ASP A 178 10.23 17.05 -64.55
CA ASP A 178 11.00 17.98 -65.39
C ASP A 178 11.72 17.24 -66.52
N VAL A 179 12.43 16.16 -66.19
CA VAL A 179 13.13 15.31 -67.19
C VAL A 179 12.14 14.71 -68.19
N ASN A 180 10.97 14.22 -67.74
CA ASN A 180 9.93 13.72 -68.64
C ASN A 180 9.39 14.81 -69.58
N SER A 181 9.27 16.04 -69.09
CA SER A 181 8.84 17.19 -69.90
C SER A 181 9.88 17.55 -70.96
N GLN A 182 11.17 17.57 -70.58
CA GLN A 182 12.28 17.78 -71.50
C GLN A 182 12.33 16.68 -72.58
N LEU A 183 12.15 15.42 -72.19
CA LEU A 183 12.13 14.29 -73.13
C LEU A 183 10.98 14.40 -74.14
N ARG A 184 9.79 14.83 -73.70
CA ARG A 184 8.65 15.09 -74.60
C ARG A 184 8.93 16.22 -75.59
N ALA A 185 9.58 17.30 -75.13
CA ALA A 185 9.97 18.40 -75.99
C ALA A 185 10.99 17.93 -77.05
N ALA A 186 12.03 17.21 -76.63
CA ALA A 186 13.04 16.65 -77.53
C ALA A 186 12.43 15.69 -78.58
N ASN A 187 11.50 14.83 -78.18
CA ASN A 187 10.78 13.96 -79.11
C ASN A 187 9.94 14.76 -80.12
N THR A 188 9.35 15.88 -79.70
CA THR A 188 8.58 16.77 -80.60
C THR A 188 9.51 17.45 -81.62
N GLU A 189 10.70 17.89 -81.19
CA GLU A 189 11.70 18.45 -82.11
C GLU A 189 12.22 17.41 -83.11
N LEU A 190 12.48 16.18 -82.66
CA LEU A 190 12.88 15.07 -83.52
C LEU A 190 11.81 14.75 -84.58
N ASP A 191 10.53 14.70 -84.21
CA ASP A 191 9.43 14.47 -85.14
C ASP A 191 9.30 15.62 -86.17
N GLY A 192 9.47 16.87 -85.70
CA GLY A 192 9.54 18.04 -86.57
C GLY A 192 10.70 17.96 -87.58
N GLY A 193 11.90 17.60 -87.12
CA GLY A 193 13.07 17.38 -87.97
C GLY A 193 12.88 16.25 -88.98
N ALA A 194 12.28 15.13 -88.55
CA ALA A 194 11.95 14.01 -89.44
C ALA A 194 10.95 14.42 -90.53
N THR A 195 9.97 15.26 -90.19
CA THR A 195 9.00 15.81 -91.14
C THR A 195 9.67 16.73 -92.15
N GLN A 196 10.58 17.61 -91.70
CA GLN A 196 11.36 18.49 -92.58
C GLN A 196 12.25 17.70 -93.54
N LEU A 197 12.97 16.68 -93.05
CA LEU A 197 13.79 15.79 -93.88
C LEU A 197 12.95 15.07 -94.94
N ARG A 198 11.77 14.56 -94.57
CA ARG A 198 10.85 13.93 -95.52
C ARG A 198 10.40 14.90 -96.60
N GLY A 199 10.07 16.14 -96.23
CA GLY A 199 9.72 17.21 -97.17
C GLY A 199 10.87 17.58 -98.11
N ALA A 200 12.09 17.74 -97.58
CA ALA A 200 13.28 18.01 -98.37
C ALA A 200 13.60 16.88 -99.36
N ASN A 201 13.49 15.62 -98.90
CA ASN A 201 13.68 14.45 -99.76
C ASN A 201 12.64 14.39 -100.89
N SER A 202 11.37 14.71 -100.62
CA SER A 202 10.34 14.81 -101.65
C SER A 202 10.71 15.85 -102.72
N LYS A 203 11.12 17.05 -102.30
CA LYS A 203 11.57 18.11 -103.23
C LYS A 203 12.78 17.68 -104.06
N LEU A 204 13.73 16.98 -103.44
CA LEU A 204 14.90 16.45 -104.14
C LEU A 204 14.50 15.42 -105.20
N VAL A 205 13.61 14.49 -104.88
CA VAL A 205 13.07 13.50 -105.81
C VAL A 205 12.34 14.18 -106.98
N ASP A 206 11.51 15.19 -106.70
CA ASP A 206 10.79 15.95 -107.72
C ASP A 206 11.75 16.73 -108.62
N SER A 207 12.76 17.40 -108.05
CA SER A 207 13.81 18.09 -108.79
C SER A 207 14.60 17.13 -109.68
N HIS A 208 14.98 15.96 -109.15
CA HIS A 208 15.67 14.93 -109.93
C HIS A 208 14.80 14.37 -111.06
N ARG A 209 13.49 14.20 -110.83
CA ARG A 209 12.53 13.84 -111.88
C ARG A 209 12.45 14.91 -112.97
N GLN A 210 12.37 16.19 -112.60
CA GLN A 210 12.34 17.31 -113.54
C GLN A 210 13.63 17.39 -114.36
N PHE A 211 14.80 17.27 -113.72
CA PHE A 211 16.09 17.24 -114.40
C PHE A 211 16.14 16.12 -115.43
N ARG A 212 15.74 14.88 -115.07
CA ARG A 212 15.67 13.77 -116.03
C ARG A 212 14.72 14.04 -117.19
N ALA A 213 13.57 14.67 -116.94
CA ALA A 213 12.64 15.04 -118.01
C ALA A 213 13.23 16.11 -118.94
N GLN A 214 13.94 17.11 -118.41
CA GLN A 214 14.66 18.12 -119.19
C GLN A 214 15.78 17.50 -120.01
N THR A 215 16.61 16.64 -119.42
CA THR A 215 17.67 15.92 -120.16
C THR A 215 17.07 15.06 -121.27
N ALA A 216 15.99 14.33 -121.01
CA ALA A 216 15.29 13.55 -122.02
C ALA A 216 14.73 14.44 -123.15
N ALA A 217 14.20 15.61 -122.82
CA ALA A 217 13.71 16.58 -123.80
C ALA A 217 14.85 17.18 -124.65
N GLN A 218 15.99 17.52 -124.05
CA GLN A 218 17.18 18.00 -124.78
C GLN A 218 17.73 16.94 -125.72
N VAL A 219 17.84 15.68 -125.28
CA VAL A 219 18.27 14.57 -126.13
C VAL A 219 17.30 14.36 -127.30
N ARG A 220 15.98 14.44 -127.06
CA ARG A 220 14.99 14.39 -128.15
C ARG A 220 15.15 15.55 -129.12
N HIS A 221 15.29 16.79 -128.62
CA HIS A 221 15.51 17.96 -129.47
C HIS A 221 16.76 17.81 -130.33
N PHE A 222 17.89 17.40 -129.75
CA PHE A 222 19.13 17.15 -130.48
C PHE A 222 18.96 16.04 -131.53
N ALA A 223 18.26 14.95 -131.18
CA ALA A 223 17.96 13.87 -132.11
C ALA A 223 17.07 14.34 -133.27
N ASP A 224 16.03 15.13 -133.00
CA ASP A 224 15.15 15.72 -134.02
C ASP A 224 15.90 16.70 -134.93
N GLU A 225 16.79 17.53 -134.37
CA GLU A 225 17.64 18.46 -135.11
C GLU A 225 18.64 17.73 -136.00
N MET A 226 19.28 16.66 -135.49
CA MET A 226 20.12 15.77 -136.28
C MET A 226 19.33 15.09 -137.40
N LEU A 227 18.09 14.63 -137.15
CA LEU A 227 17.22 14.06 -138.19
C LEU A 227 16.89 15.09 -139.29
N VAL A 228 16.67 16.35 -138.93
CA VAL A 228 16.47 17.45 -139.89
C VAL A 228 17.74 17.70 -140.70
N GLN A 229 18.92 17.74 -140.07
CA GLN A 229 20.20 17.91 -140.78
C GLN A 229 20.50 16.74 -141.72
N VAL A 230 20.28 15.49 -141.28
CA VAL A 230 20.42 14.29 -142.13
C VAL A 230 19.46 14.37 -143.31
N ARG A 231 18.19 14.76 -143.09
CA ARG A 231 17.24 15.02 -144.19
C ARG A 231 17.79 16.05 -145.15
N ALA A 232 18.24 17.20 -144.67
CA ALA A 232 18.79 18.28 -145.50
C ALA A 232 20.00 17.83 -146.34
N ILE A 233 20.89 17.00 -145.80
CA ILE A 233 22.02 16.38 -146.53
C ILE A 233 21.51 15.41 -147.60
N SER A 234 20.52 14.56 -147.28
CA SER A 234 19.92 13.68 -148.29
C SER A 234 19.20 14.45 -149.41
N THR A 235 18.59 15.61 -149.12
CA THR A 235 17.99 16.47 -150.16
C THR A 235 19.03 17.19 -151.01
N SER A 236 20.20 17.57 -150.47
CA SER A 236 21.28 18.18 -151.24
C SER A 236 22.05 17.17 -152.10
N ALA A 237 22.18 15.92 -151.65
CA ALA A 237 22.71 14.81 -152.44
C ALA A 237 21.79 14.36 -153.59
N SER A 238 20.51 14.77 -153.57
CA SER A 238 19.49 14.38 -154.56
C SER A 238 19.21 15.44 -155.64
N ARG A 239 20.07 16.45 -155.82
CA ARG A 239 20.00 17.40 -156.94
C ARG A 239 20.88 16.89 -158.11
N PRO A 240 20.30 16.40 -159.23
CA PRO A 240 21.07 15.98 -160.39
C PRO A 240 21.33 17.17 -161.33
N ASP A 241 22.59 17.33 -161.73
CA ASP A 241 22.99 18.04 -162.95
C ASP A 241 22.43 17.32 -164.19
N ASN A 242 21.63 18.03 -165.01
CA ASN A 242 21.67 18.07 -166.48
C ASN A 242 20.32 18.46 -167.11
N HIS A 243 20.33 19.47 -167.98
CA HIS A 243 20.04 19.27 -169.41
C HIS A 243 20.37 20.50 -170.29
N CYS A 244 21.28 20.30 -171.24
CA CYS A 244 21.45 21.05 -172.49
C CYS A 244 20.34 20.66 -173.49
N GLN A 245 19.84 21.54 -174.39
CA GLN A 245 20.30 21.77 -175.79
C GLN A 245 19.15 22.52 -176.58
N PRO A 246 19.26 22.90 -177.87
CA PRO A 246 20.31 23.56 -178.67
C PRO A 246 19.77 24.70 -179.59
N ARG A 247 20.63 25.24 -180.49
CA ARG A 247 20.42 26.36 -181.46
C ARG A 247 19.92 25.90 -182.86
N GLU A 248 19.21 26.79 -183.59
CA GLU A 248 19.32 27.18 -185.05
C GLU A 248 18.11 28.12 -185.43
N ARG A 249 18.24 29.39 -185.88
CA ARG A 249 18.35 30.00 -187.26
C ARG A 249 17.32 29.46 -188.29
N ASP A 250 16.54 30.21 -189.11
CA ASP A 250 16.66 31.49 -189.86
C ASP A 250 15.23 31.97 -190.37
N THR A 251 14.84 33.26 -190.25
CA THR A 251 14.53 34.35 -191.26
C THR A 251 13.42 34.13 -192.32
N PRO A 252 12.75 35.17 -192.91
CA PRO A 252 13.06 36.62 -193.01
C PRO A 252 12.21 37.58 -192.16
#